data_AF-A0A5Y2N1N8-F1
#
_entry.id   AF-A0A5Y2N1N8-F1
#
_cell.length_a   1.000
_cell.length_b   1.000
_cell.length_c   1.000
_cell.angle_alpha   90.00
_cell.angle_beta   90.00
_cell.angle_gamma   90.00
#
_symmetry.space_group_name_H-M   'P 1'
#
loop_
_entity.id
_entity.type
_entity.pdbx_description
1 polymer ?
#
loop_
_entity_poly.entity_id
_entity_poly.type
_entity_poly.pdbx_seq_one_letter_code
_entity_poly.pdbx_strand_id
1 'polypeptide(L)'
;MEKLIALKHKLDAIKTMGTNAKKEALANLDEFEQSMVSLMLNPFIRFGVKKYKVAKPLETSVPSDQKVVELLEKLAARGLMERRGRIYRIIEITNTLKETGDDRIK
;
A
#
# COMPACT_ATOMS: atom_id res chain seq x y z
N MET A 1 -10.38 -11.01 -5.67
CA MET A 1 -10.69 -10.02 -4.62
C MET A 1 -9.74 -8.87 -4.83
N GLU A 2 -10.26 -7.65 -4.99
CA GLU A 2 -9.51 -6.41 -5.14
C GLU A 2 -9.64 -5.56 -3.86
N LYS A 3 -9.33 -6.16 -2.70
CA LYS A 3 -9.48 -5.52 -1.38
C LYS A 3 -8.57 -4.30 -1.25
N LEU A 4 -7.38 -4.33 -1.85
CA LEU A 4 -6.45 -3.19 -1.78
C LEU A 4 -6.94 -1.98 -2.59
N ILE A 5 -7.57 -2.21 -3.75
CA ILE A 5 -8.18 -1.15 -4.57
C ILE A 5 -9.39 -0.57 -3.83
N ALA A 6 -10.24 -1.42 -3.25
CA ALA A 6 -11.36 -0.98 -2.42
C ALA A 6 -10.91 -0.13 -1.23
N LEU A 7 -9.84 -0.54 -0.54
CA LEU A 7 -9.23 0.23 0.56
C LEU A 7 -8.73 1.59 0.07
N LYS A 8 -8.08 1.67 -1.10
CA LYS A 8 -7.65 2.96 -1.69
C LYS A 8 -8.85 3.90 -1.86
N HIS A 9 -9.93 3.43 -2.48
CA HIS A 9 -11.13 4.24 -2.70
C HIS A 9 -11.76 4.74 -1.38
N LYS A 10 -11.78 3.90 -0.33
CA LYS A 10 -12.22 4.33 1.00
C LYS A 10 -11.32 5.40 1.61
N LEU A 11 -9.99 5.25 1.51
CA LEU A 11 -9.04 6.24 2.01
C LEU A 11 -9.14 7.58 1.26
N ASP A 12 -9.36 7.54 -0.06
CA ASP A 12 -9.59 8.73 -0.88
C ASP A 12 -10.88 9.46 -0.48
N ALA A 13 -11.94 8.72 -0.15
CA ALA A 13 -13.17 9.31 0.40
C ALA A 13 -12.93 9.93 1.79
N ILE A 14 -12.16 9.26 2.67
CA ILE A 14 -11.82 9.79 4.00
C ILE A 14 -10.98 11.07 3.91
N LYS A 15 -10.15 11.22 2.88
CA LYS A 15 -9.30 12.40 2.66
C LYS A 15 -10.12 13.70 2.63
N THR A 16 -11.32 13.67 2.05
CA THR A 16 -12.18 14.84 1.83
C THR A 16 -13.12 15.16 3.01
N MET A 17 -13.25 14.26 3.99
CA MET A 17 -14.16 14.40 5.13
C MET A 17 -13.61 15.30 6.26
N GLY A 18 -14.50 15.78 7.14
CA GLY A 18 -14.14 16.48 8.37
C GLY A 18 -13.65 15.55 9.49
N THR A 19 -12.94 16.08 10.49
CA THR A 19 -12.23 15.29 11.52
C THR A 19 -13.10 14.26 12.26
N ASN A 20 -14.35 14.60 12.61
CA ASN A 20 -15.24 13.68 13.32
C ASN A 20 -15.70 12.53 12.40
N ALA A 21 -16.06 12.84 11.16
CA ALA A 21 -16.42 11.83 10.16
C ALA A 21 -15.24 10.89 9.83
N LYS A 22 -13.99 11.39 9.85
CA LYS A 22 -12.80 10.52 9.68
C LYS A 22 -12.69 9.48 10.81
N LYS A 23 -12.98 9.87 12.06
CA LYS A 23 -12.92 8.94 13.20
C LYS A 23 -13.93 7.80 13.05
N GLU A 24 -15.16 8.14 12.69
CA GLU A 24 -16.21 7.15 12.45
C GLU A 24 -15.88 6.24 11.26
N ALA A 25 -15.41 6.81 10.15
CA ALA A 25 -15.01 6.04 8.98
C ALA A 25 -13.83 5.10 9.26
N LEU A 26 -12.85 5.53 10.06
CA LEU A 26 -11.72 4.68 10.47
C LEU A 26 -12.14 3.57 11.44
N ALA A 27 -13.13 3.83 12.31
CA ALA A 27 -13.67 2.82 13.23
C ALA A 27 -14.45 1.71 12.51
N ASN A 28 -15.04 2.02 11.35
CA ASN A 28 -15.82 1.09 10.53
C ASN A 28 -14.98 0.29 9.52
N LEU A 29 -13.64 0.35 9.60
CA LEU A 29 -12.76 -0.45 8.75
C LEU A 29 -12.79 -1.93 9.14
N ASP A 30 -12.75 -2.80 8.13
CA ASP A 30 -12.66 -4.26 8.31
C ASP A 30 -11.29 -4.68 8.90
N GLU A 31 -11.19 -5.87 9.50
CA GLU A 31 -9.95 -6.38 10.12
C GLU A 31 -8.76 -6.33 9.15
N PHE A 32 -9.00 -6.73 7.90
CA PHE A 32 -7.99 -6.64 6.84
C PHE A 32 -7.53 -5.20 6.60
N GLU A 33 -8.47 -4.26 6.52
CA GLU A 33 -8.19 -2.84 6.25
C GLU A 33 -7.42 -2.21 7.41
N GLN A 34 -7.82 -2.53 8.65
CA GLN A 34 -7.11 -2.12 9.86
C GLN A 34 -5.66 -2.63 9.87
N SER A 35 -5.43 -3.89 9.45
CA SER A 35 -4.08 -4.45 9.36
C SER A 35 -3.20 -3.67 8.36
N MET A 36 -3.76 -3.30 7.19
CA MET A 36 -3.05 -2.55 6.17
C MET A 36 -2.75 -1.11 6.63
N VAL A 37 -3.71 -0.45 7.28
CA VAL A 37 -3.50 0.88 7.87
C VAL A 37 -2.46 0.83 8.99
N SER A 38 -2.44 -0.22 9.80
CA SER A 38 -1.42 -0.45 10.83
C SER A 38 -0.03 -0.56 10.21
N LEU A 39 0.13 -1.32 9.11
CA LEU A 39 1.40 -1.38 8.38
C LEU A 39 1.88 -0.01 7.89
N MET A 40 0.97 0.90 7.52
CA MET A 40 1.30 2.24 7.02
C MET A 40 1.67 3.23 8.13
N LEU A 41 0.98 3.18 9.27
CA LEU A 41 1.05 4.22 10.30
C LEU A 41 1.86 3.82 11.54
N ASN A 42 2.13 2.53 11.74
CA ASN A 42 2.85 2.07 12.92
C ASN A 42 4.34 2.50 12.89
N PRO A 43 4.80 3.32 13.84
CA PRO A 43 6.17 3.88 13.83
C PRO A 43 7.26 2.82 14.03
N PHE A 44 6.93 1.64 14.56
CA PHE A 44 7.88 0.55 14.77
C PHE A 44 8.12 -0.27 13.50
N ILE A 45 7.21 -0.17 12.52
CA ILE A 45 7.33 -0.88 11.25
C ILE A 45 8.20 -0.07 10.30
N ARG A 46 9.31 -0.67 9.85
CA ARG A 46 10.24 -0.03 8.91
C ARG A 46 10.52 -0.93 7.72
N PHE A 47 10.06 -0.52 6.55
CA PHE A 47 10.26 -1.23 5.28
C PHE A 47 11.69 -1.13 4.70
N GLY A 48 12.53 -0.24 5.26
CA GLY A 48 13.94 -0.09 4.85
C GLY A 48 14.14 0.44 3.42
N VAL A 49 13.09 0.99 2.82
CA VAL A 49 13.05 1.66 1.51
C VAL A 49 12.14 2.88 1.61
N LYS A 50 12.60 4.03 1.11
CA LYS A 50 11.80 5.28 1.02
C LYS A 50 11.68 5.80 -0.42
N LYS A 51 12.69 5.52 -1.25
CA LYS A 51 12.74 5.90 -2.66
C LYS A 51 12.59 4.64 -3.51
N TYR A 52 11.60 4.63 -4.39
CA TYR A 52 11.40 3.60 -5.41
C TYR A 52 10.97 4.30 -6.71
N LYS A 53 11.23 3.66 -7.84
CA LYS A 53 10.85 4.20 -9.15
C LYS A 53 9.37 3.90 -9.36
N VAL A 54 8.59 4.92 -9.72
CA VAL A 54 7.18 4.76 -10.08
C VAL A 54 7.13 4.14 -11.47
N ALA A 55 6.36 3.07 -11.63
CA ALA A 55 6.19 2.42 -12.91
C ALA A 55 5.18 3.20 -13.77
N LYS A 56 5.18 2.97 -15.09
CA LYS A 56 4.04 3.42 -15.90
C LYS A 56 2.82 2.56 -15.53
N PRO A 57 1.64 3.15 -15.28
CA PRO A 57 0.43 2.41 -14.95
C PRO A 57 0.10 1.39 -16.05
N LEU A 58 -0.23 0.16 -15.64
CA LEU A 58 -0.85 -0.82 -16.53
C LEU A 58 -2.37 -0.65 -16.57
N GLU A 59 -3.01 -1.14 -17.63
CA GLU A 59 -4.48 -1.14 -17.77
C GLU A 59 -5.17 -2.12 -16.79
N THR A 60 -4.47 -3.18 -16.40
CA THR A 60 -4.93 -4.22 -15.47
C THR A 60 -3.83 -4.56 -14.46
N SER A 61 -4.25 -4.75 -13.20
CA SER A 61 -3.36 -5.24 -12.14
C SER A 61 -3.21 -6.74 -12.29
N VAL A 62 -1.98 -7.21 -12.51
CA VAL A 62 -1.65 -8.64 -12.61
C VAL A 62 -1.42 -9.33 -11.25
N PRO A 63 -0.86 -8.68 -10.20
CA PRO A 63 -0.60 -9.36 -8.94
C PRO A 63 -1.88 -9.43 -8.09
N SER A 64 -2.08 -10.59 -7.46
CA SER A 64 -3.09 -10.78 -6.41
C SER A 64 -2.73 -9.95 -5.18
N ASP A 65 -3.73 -9.43 -4.48
CA ASP A 65 -3.59 -8.74 -3.18
C ASP A 65 -2.68 -9.51 -2.22
N GLN A 66 -2.76 -10.85 -2.22
CA GLN A 66 -1.95 -11.73 -1.39
C GLN A 66 -0.44 -11.53 -1.63
N LYS A 67 -0.01 -11.42 -2.89
CA LYS A 67 1.40 -11.25 -3.26
C LYS A 67 1.93 -9.89 -2.79
N VAL A 68 1.07 -8.87 -2.78
CA VAL A 68 1.42 -7.52 -2.29
C VAL A 68 1.56 -7.54 -0.76
N VAL A 69 0.62 -8.14 -0.05
CA VAL A 69 0.65 -8.28 1.42
C VAL A 69 1.90 -9.06 1.86
N GLU A 70 2.18 -10.20 1.24
CA GLU A 70 3.38 -10.98 1.54
C GLU A 70 4.68 -10.19 1.33
N LEU A 71 4.75 -9.35 0.29
CA LEU A 71 5.91 -8.49 0.10
C LEU A 71 6.04 -7.48 1.23
N LEU A 72 4.94 -6.82 1.62
CA LEU A 72 4.93 -5.84 2.70
C LEU A 72 5.35 -6.45 4.03
N GLU A 73 4.86 -7.64 4.37
CA GLU A 73 5.24 -8.38 5.56
C GLU A 73 6.73 -8.76 5.54
N LYS A 74 7.24 -9.27 4.41
CA LYS A 74 8.67 -9.59 4.25
C LYS A 74 9.55 -8.35 4.40
N LEU A 75 9.10 -7.19 3.93
CA LEU A 75 9.80 -5.91 4.09
C LEU A 75 9.74 -5.42 5.54
N ALA A 76 8.59 -5.53 6.20
CA ALA A 76 8.38 -5.13 7.59
C ALA A 76 9.20 -5.98 8.57
N ALA A 77 9.27 -7.30 8.33
CA ALA A 77 10.05 -8.25 9.12
C ALA A 77 11.58 -8.07 8.97
N ARG A 78 12.03 -7.20 8.05
CA ARG A 78 13.45 -7.00 7.71
C ARG A 78 14.22 -8.28 7.37
N GLY A 79 13.54 -9.34 6.95
CA GLY A 79 14.20 -10.60 6.63
C GLY A 79 15.20 -10.43 5.49
N LEU A 80 16.45 -10.87 5.69
CA LEU A 80 17.60 -11.18 4.79
C LEU A 80 17.66 -10.56 3.38
N MET A 81 17.00 -9.46 3.10
CA MET A 81 17.03 -8.78 1.82
C MET A 81 17.94 -7.58 1.93
N GLU A 82 19.02 -7.57 1.15
CA GLU A 82 19.82 -6.38 0.94
C GLU A 82 18.95 -5.24 0.39
N ARG A 83 19.36 -3.98 0.65
CA ARG A 83 18.63 -2.79 0.21
C ARG A 83 18.30 -2.80 -1.29
N ARG A 84 19.22 -3.29 -2.14
CA ARG A 84 19.01 -3.43 -3.58
C ARG A 84 17.91 -4.45 -3.90
N GLY A 85 17.96 -5.63 -3.27
CA GLY A 85 16.95 -6.68 -3.44
C GLY A 85 15.54 -6.23 -3.08
N ARG A 86 15.39 -5.42 -2.01
CA ARG A 86 14.10 -4.83 -1.64
C ARG A 86 13.54 -3.91 -2.73
N ILE A 87 14.39 -3.06 -3.30
CA ILE A 87 14.00 -2.13 -4.38
C ILE A 87 13.58 -2.90 -5.64
N TYR A 88 14.33 -3.94 -6.04
CA TYR A 88 13.99 -4.74 -7.21
C TYR A 88 12.61 -5.41 -7.07
N ARG A 89 12.30 -6.02 -5.92
CA ARG A 89 11.00 -6.64 -5.68
C ARG A 89 9.84 -5.65 -5.67
N ILE A 90 10.06 -4.45 -5.11
CA ILE A 90 9.06 -3.38 -5.17
C ILE A 90 8.80 -2.99 -6.63
N ILE A 91 9.84 -2.74 -7.41
CA ILE A 91 9.70 -2.37 -8.83
C ILE A 91 9.00 -3.47 -9.63
N GLU A 92 9.34 -4.74 -9.40
CA GLU A 92 8.70 -5.89 -10.03
C GLU A 92 7.19 -5.88 -9.79
N ILE A 93 6.75 -5.71 -8.54
CA ILE A 93 5.32 -5.64 -8.22
C ILE A 93 4.70 -4.36 -8.80
N THR A 94 5.32 -3.19 -8.63
CA THR A 94 4.75 -1.92 -9.11
C THR A 94 4.56 -1.90 -10.63
N ASN A 95 5.48 -2.50 -11.40
CA ASN A 95 5.33 -2.65 -12.85
C ASN A 95 4.13 -3.53 -13.25
N THR A 96 3.57 -4.28 -12.33
CA THR A 96 2.43 -5.17 -12.57
C THR A 96 1.11 -4.62 -12.02
N LEU A 97 1.13 -3.46 -11.36
CA LEU A 97 -0.05 -2.81 -10.78
C LEU A 97 -0.70 -1.83 -11.76
N LYS A 98 -2.03 -1.78 -11.71
CA LYS A 98 -2.81 -0.68 -12.28
C LYS A 98 -2.76 0.50 -11.30
N GLU A 99 -2.04 1.57 -11.64
CA GLU A 99 -2.12 2.80 -10.86
C GLU A 99 -3.28 3.67 -11.35
N THR A 100 -4.22 3.99 -10.45
CA THR A 100 -5.13 5.14 -10.60
C THR A 100 -4.39 6.41 -10.19
N GLY A 101 -3.51 6.91 -11.06
CA GLY A 101 -2.83 8.21 -10.91
C GLY A 101 -1.77 8.30 -9.79
N ASP A 102 -0.67 9.02 -10.05
CA ASP A 102 0.33 9.37 -9.03
C ASP A 102 -0.09 10.67 -8.34
N ASP A 103 -0.73 10.56 -7.18
CA ASP A 103 -1.15 11.71 -6.36
C ASP A 103 0.03 12.56 -5.80
N ARG A 104 1.28 12.15 -6.05
CA ARG A 104 2.47 12.94 -5.70
C ARG A 104 2.78 14.03 -6.72
N ILE A 105 2.20 14.00 -7.91
CA ILE A 105 2.33 15.05 -8.90
C ILE A 105 1.13 15.99 -8.73
N LYS A 106 1.34 17.05 -7.95
CA LYS A 106 0.53 18.27 -8.02
C LYS A 106 1.10 19.19 -9.09
#